data_AF-A0A940I2E1-F1
#
_entry.id   AF-A0A940I2E1-F1
#
_cell.length_a   1.000
_cell.length_b   1.000
_cell.length_c   1.000
_cell.angle_alpha   90.00
_cell.angle_beta   90.00
_cell.angle_gamma   90.00
#
_symmetry.space_group_name_H-M   'P 1'
#
loop_
_entity.id
_entity.type
_entity.pdbx_description
1 polymer ?
#
loop_
_entity_poly.entity_id
_entity_poly.type
_entity_poly.pdbx_seq_one_letter_code
_entity_poly.pdbx_strand_id
1 'polypeptide(L)'
;MYIKTFGKFEIVELKNMNFSPKEVEIIIFIISKNGFSVSTNKIIDEVWNPNENLPTLNNLTVYFSNINKKLKNKGKIKTKNSISYFEAKDLKTDFNKFVLSTNKFFSDPSNQKAANEAFEVYSGEFLPGISSNWVLTTRYYYEDLYFELIKLLVEKEKSKIKRFAYLKKIIDVGNNFENILEILKLIHENEKNYKNFIDENIFELIHYKDKLLREPRFIALLIIFENQFKILNFLRKGDFVSKVSENKFKLLLEKNKTKDTESEFNFLIKRLKKEGAKIKKVGIIN
;
A
#
# COMPACT_ATOMS: atom_id res chain seq x y z
N MET A 1 -19.89 -17.68 -1.52
CA MET A 1 -18.68 -17.57 -2.36
C MET A 1 -17.92 -16.33 -1.93
N TYR A 2 -16.66 -16.44 -1.49
CA TYR A 2 -15.83 -15.29 -1.11
C TYR A 2 -14.67 -15.09 -2.09
N ILE A 3 -14.59 -13.89 -2.66
CA ILE A 3 -13.57 -13.50 -3.64
C ILE A 3 -12.66 -12.44 -3.05
N LYS A 4 -11.35 -12.69 -3.09
CA LYS A 4 -10.30 -11.73 -2.76
C LYS A 4 -9.77 -11.09 -4.04
N THR A 5 -9.61 -9.78 -4.01
CA THR A 5 -9.17 -8.92 -5.11
C THR A 5 -8.06 -7.96 -4.70
N PHE A 6 -7.88 -7.65 -3.41
CA PHE A 6 -6.73 -6.89 -2.91
C PHE A 6 -5.51 -7.80 -2.71
N GLY A 7 -4.41 -7.50 -3.39
CA GLY A 7 -3.27 -8.40 -3.46
C GLY A 7 -3.57 -9.61 -4.34
N LYS A 8 -3.18 -10.82 -3.91
CA LYS A 8 -3.34 -12.01 -4.76
C LYS A 8 -4.83 -12.37 -4.92
N PHE A 9 -5.29 -12.39 -6.18
CA PHE A 9 -6.64 -12.86 -6.51
C PHE A 9 -6.85 -14.31 -6.04
N GLU A 10 -7.96 -14.55 -5.36
CA GLU A 10 -8.33 -15.87 -4.84
C GLU A 10 -9.86 -16.00 -4.73
N ILE A 11 -10.40 -17.14 -5.18
CA ILE A 11 -11.74 -17.57 -4.79
C ILE A 11 -11.57 -18.62 -3.69
N VAL A 12 -11.91 -18.28 -2.46
CA VAL A 12 -11.54 -19.08 -1.27
C VAL A 12 -12.12 -20.51 -1.31
N GLU A 13 -13.32 -20.69 -1.86
CA GLU A 13 -13.94 -22.01 -2.00
C GLU A 13 -13.36 -22.86 -3.15
N LEU A 14 -12.48 -22.31 -3.99
CA LEU A 14 -11.85 -22.96 -5.14
C LEU A 14 -10.32 -23.04 -4.96
N LYS A 15 -9.89 -23.69 -3.88
CA LYS A 15 -8.46 -23.89 -3.57
C LYS A 15 -7.71 -24.49 -4.77
N ASN A 16 -6.52 -23.97 -5.04
CA ASN A 16 -5.62 -24.39 -6.14
C ASN A 16 -6.17 -24.18 -7.56
N MET A 17 -7.28 -23.44 -7.73
CA MET A 17 -7.78 -23.09 -9.05
C MET A 17 -7.08 -21.84 -9.56
N ASN A 18 -6.49 -21.93 -10.76
CA ASN A 18 -5.83 -20.80 -11.41
C ASN A 18 -6.73 -20.22 -12.51
N PHE A 19 -6.90 -18.90 -12.45
CA PHE A 19 -7.55 -18.10 -13.48
C PHE A 19 -6.48 -17.28 -14.19
N SER A 20 -6.57 -17.19 -15.51
CA SER A 20 -5.74 -16.25 -16.28
C SER A 20 -6.12 -14.81 -15.90
N PRO A 21 -5.21 -13.84 -16.07
CA PRO A 21 -5.51 -12.44 -15.75
C PRO A 21 -6.80 -11.93 -16.42
N LYS A 22 -7.04 -12.33 -17.68
CA LYS A 22 -8.25 -11.95 -18.42
C LYS A 22 -9.52 -12.60 -17.88
N GLU A 23 -9.46 -13.87 -17.46
CA GLU A 23 -10.60 -14.51 -16.79
C GLU A 23 -10.92 -13.85 -15.45
N VAL A 24 -9.90 -13.50 -14.65
CA VAL A 24 -10.06 -12.75 -13.40
C VAL A 24 -10.76 -11.41 -13.66
N GLU A 25 -10.25 -10.67 -14.65
CA GLU A 25 -10.77 -9.37 -15.03
C GLU A 25 -12.24 -9.42 -15.45
N ILE A 26 -12.62 -10.38 -16.30
CA ILE A 26 -14.03 -10.60 -16.71
C ILE A 26 -14.92 -10.87 -15.50
N ILE A 27 -14.51 -11.79 -14.61
CA ILE A 27 -15.28 -12.16 -13.42
C ILE A 27 -15.51 -10.92 -12.55
N ILE A 28 -14.44 -10.19 -12.22
CA ILE A 28 -14.52 -9.06 -11.31
C ILE A 28 -15.22 -7.87 -11.95
N PHE A 29 -15.06 -7.63 -13.25
CA PHE A 29 -15.81 -6.60 -13.95
C PHE A 29 -17.32 -6.83 -13.82
N ILE A 30 -17.79 -8.03 -14.17
CA ILE A 30 -19.23 -8.37 -14.07
C ILE A 30 -19.71 -8.25 -12.62
N ILE A 31 -18.93 -8.73 -11.63
CA ILE A 31 -19.30 -8.66 -10.21
C ILE A 31 -19.31 -7.21 -9.69
N SER A 32 -18.39 -6.36 -10.14
CA SER A 32 -18.32 -4.95 -9.74
C SER A 32 -19.52 -4.13 -10.21
N LYS A 33 -20.20 -4.60 -11.27
CA LYS A 33 -21.41 -4.00 -11.81
C LYS A 33 -22.68 -4.72 -11.33
N ASN A 34 -22.58 -5.74 -10.47
CA ASN A 34 -23.70 -6.58 -10.07
C ASN A 34 -24.77 -5.72 -9.38
N GLY A 35 -26.00 -5.73 -9.92
CA GLY A 35 -27.06 -4.74 -9.64
C GLY A 35 -27.45 -3.90 -10.87
N PHE A 36 -26.57 -3.83 -11.87
CA PHE A 36 -26.81 -3.24 -13.18
C PHE A 36 -26.66 -4.28 -14.29
N SER A 37 -27.45 -4.16 -15.35
CA SER A 37 -27.31 -4.99 -16.55
C SER A 37 -26.01 -4.62 -17.29
N VAL A 38 -25.09 -5.57 -17.43
CA VAL A 38 -23.86 -5.38 -18.21
C VAL A 38 -24.02 -6.03 -19.57
N SER A 39 -23.98 -5.25 -20.65
CA SER A 39 -24.00 -5.82 -21.99
C SER A 39 -22.67 -6.54 -22.30
N THR A 40 -22.73 -7.59 -23.10
CA THR A 40 -21.54 -8.32 -23.59
C THR A 40 -20.55 -7.39 -24.31
N ASN A 41 -21.04 -6.45 -25.12
CA ASN A 41 -20.20 -5.44 -25.76
C ASN A 41 -19.49 -4.56 -24.72
N LYS A 42 -20.18 -4.11 -23.67
CA LYS A 42 -19.55 -3.32 -22.60
C LYS A 42 -18.45 -4.09 -21.87
N ILE A 43 -18.60 -5.42 -21.73
CA ILE A 43 -17.52 -6.25 -21.18
C ILE A 43 -16.31 -6.20 -22.12
N ILE A 44 -16.51 -6.33 -23.43
CA ILE A 44 -15.43 -6.25 -24.43
C ILE A 44 -14.73 -4.89 -24.36
N ASP A 45 -15.50 -3.82 -24.38
CA ASP A 45 -15.00 -2.44 -24.46
C ASP A 45 -14.19 -2.03 -23.22
N GLU A 46 -14.52 -2.58 -22.05
CA GLU A 46 -13.89 -2.19 -20.79
C GLU A 46 -12.76 -3.15 -20.40
N VAL A 47 -12.95 -4.46 -20.61
CA VAL A 47 -11.97 -5.49 -20.22
C VAL A 47 -10.80 -5.57 -21.20
N TRP A 48 -10.97 -5.16 -22.46
CA TRP A 48 -9.88 -5.10 -23.44
C TRP A 48 -9.49 -3.67 -23.73
N ASN A 49 -8.19 -3.41 -23.82
CA ASN A 49 -7.73 -2.08 -24.22
C ASN A 49 -8.05 -1.84 -25.70
N PRO A 50 -8.40 -0.61 -26.12
CA PRO A 50 -8.67 -0.31 -27.53
C PRO A 50 -7.52 -0.63 -28.50
N ASN A 51 -6.29 -0.70 -27.97
CA ASN A 51 -5.09 -1.04 -28.74
C ASN A 51 -4.82 -2.56 -28.81
N GLU A 52 -5.62 -3.39 -28.12
CA GLU A 52 -5.56 -4.84 -28.21
C GLU A 52 -6.45 -5.35 -29.34
N ASN A 53 -6.21 -6.58 -29.81
CA ASN A 53 -7.14 -7.26 -30.70
C ASN A 53 -8.43 -7.56 -29.93
N LEU A 54 -9.47 -6.75 -30.17
CA LEU A 54 -10.76 -6.92 -29.50
C LEU A 54 -11.35 -8.31 -29.81
N PRO A 55 -11.79 -9.06 -28.79
CA PRO A 55 -12.43 -10.34 -28.99
C PRO A 55 -13.76 -10.19 -29.71
N THR A 56 -14.13 -11.19 -30.50
CA THR A 56 -15.52 -11.34 -30.95
C THR A 56 -16.41 -11.83 -29.81
N LEU A 57 -17.73 -11.71 -29.98
CA LEU A 57 -18.72 -12.29 -29.04
C LEU A 57 -18.53 -13.82 -28.84
N ASN A 58 -18.10 -14.52 -29.88
CA ASN A 58 -17.80 -15.95 -29.79
C ASN A 58 -16.58 -16.20 -28.91
N ASN A 59 -15.52 -15.38 -29.02
CA ASN A 59 -14.36 -15.48 -28.13
C ASN A 59 -14.76 -15.22 -26.66
N LEU A 60 -15.59 -14.21 -26.41
CA LEU A 60 -16.11 -13.94 -25.05
C LEU A 60 -16.92 -15.12 -24.50
N THR A 61 -17.73 -15.77 -25.33
CA THR A 61 -18.50 -16.97 -24.94
C THR A 61 -17.58 -18.13 -24.56
N VAL A 62 -16.45 -18.30 -25.27
CA VAL A 62 -15.42 -19.29 -24.91
C VAL A 62 -14.81 -18.97 -23.54
N TYR A 63 -14.50 -17.70 -23.25
CA TYR A 63 -14.06 -17.28 -21.91
C TYR A 63 -15.10 -17.63 -20.84
N PHE A 64 -16.38 -17.32 -21.06
CA PHE A 64 -17.45 -17.65 -20.11
C PHE A 64 -17.55 -19.16 -19.87
N SER A 65 -17.43 -19.98 -20.92
CA SER A 65 -17.43 -21.44 -20.81
C SER A 65 -16.25 -21.95 -19.97
N ASN A 66 -15.04 -21.43 -20.22
CA ASN A 66 -13.85 -21.81 -19.46
C ASN A 66 -13.93 -21.38 -18.00
N ILE A 67 -14.39 -20.15 -17.74
CA ILE A 67 -14.65 -19.63 -16.39
C ILE A 67 -15.67 -20.53 -15.67
N ASN A 68 -16.80 -20.83 -16.30
CA ASN A 68 -17.86 -21.65 -15.71
C ASN A 68 -17.38 -23.08 -15.39
N LYS A 69 -16.56 -23.69 -16.25
CA LYS A 69 -15.92 -24.98 -15.98
C LYS A 69 -15.04 -24.94 -14.72
N LYS A 70 -14.27 -23.86 -14.54
CA LYS A 70 -13.41 -23.65 -13.35
C LYS A 70 -14.23 -23.37 -12.08
N LEU A 71 -15.32 -22.60 -12.19
CA LEU A 71 -16.19 -22.25 -11.06
C LEU A 71 -17.05 -23.41 -10.54
N LYS A 72 -17.29 -24.44 -11.37
CA LYS A 72 -18.11 -25.61 -11.05
C LYS A 72 -19.51 -25.19 -10.55
N ASN A 73 -19.89 -25.58 -9.33
CA ASN A 73 -21.17 -25.25 -8.71
C ASN A 73 -21.11 -24.06 -7.74
N LYS A 74 -19.97 -23.36 -7.64
CA LYS A 74 -19.79 -22.25 -6.69
C LYS A 74 -20.29 -20.92 -7.24
N GLY A 75 -20.27 -20.76 -8.56
CA GLY A 75 -20.81 -19.60 -9.26
C GLY A 75 -20.79 -19.84 -10.77
N LYS A 76 -21.44 -18.96 -11.52
CA LYS A 76 -21.40 -18.99 -12.98
C LYS A 76 -21.73 -17.62 -13.58
N ILE A 77 -21.14 -17.34 -14.73
CA ILE A 77 -21.55 -16.27 -15.62
C ILE A 77 -22.73 -16.78 -16.46
N LYS A 78 -23.84 -16.07 -16.41
CA LYS A 78 -25.02 -16.28 -17.25
C LYS A 78 -25.17 -15.11 -18.20
N THR A 79 -25.70 -15.38 -19.40
CA THR A 79 -26.06 -14.35 -20.38
C THR A 79 -27.52 -14.54 -20.78
N LYS A 80 -28.32 -13.46 -20.74
CA LYS A 80 -29.70 -13.42 -21.23
C LYS A 80 -29.89 -12.12 -22.02
N ASN A 81 -30.37 -12.19 -23.26
CA ASN A 81 -30.57 -11.03 -24.13
C ASN A 81 -29.33 -10.12 -24.21
N SER A 82 -28.16 -10.71 -24.44
CA SER A 82 -26.85 -10.01 -24.48
C SER A 82 -26.43 -9.31 -23.19
N ILE A 83 -27.15 -9.50 -22.08
CA ILE A 83 -26.80 -9.02 -20.76
C ILE A 83 -26.18 -10.17 -19.97
N SER A 84 -24.97 -9.95 -19.47
CA SER A 84 -24.22 -10.90 -18.67
C SER A 84 -24.25 -10.53 -17.19
N TYR A 85 -24.38 -11.52 -16.32
CA TYR A 85 -24.39 -11.36 -14.88
C TYR A 85 -23.75 -12.56 -14.19
N PHE A 86 -23.24 -12.34 -12.98
CA PHE A 86 -22.60 -13.36 -12.17
C PHE A 86 -23.57 -13.90 -11.11
N GLU A 87 -23.88 -15.18 -11.18
CA GLU A 87 -24.76 -15.86 -10.24
C GLU A 87 -23.94 -16.76 -9.31
N ALA A 88 -24.00 -16.48 -8.00
CA ALA A 88 -23.41 -17.32 -6.97
C ALA A 88 -24.21 -17.20 -5.67
N LYS A 89 -24.27 -18.30 -4.91
CA LYS A 89 -24.90 -18.30 -3.59
C LYS A 89 -23.99 -17.57 -2.58
N ASP A 90 -24.57 -16.61 -1.86
CA ASP A 90 -23.91 -15.81 -0.83
C ASP A 90 -22.58 -15.19 -1.33
N LEU A 91 -22.64 -14.52 -2.49
CA LEU A 91 -21.48 -13.85 -3.06
C LEU A 91 -21.03 -12.71 -2.16
N LYS A 92 -19.76 -12.74 -1.77
CA LYS A 92 -19.09 -11.71 -0.97
C LYS A 92 -17.74 -11.41 -1.62
N THR A 93 -17.37 -10.15 -1.64
CA THR A 93 -16.05 -9.71 -2.14
C THR A 93 -15.37 -8.86 -1.09
N ASP A 94 -14.04 -8.93 -1.03
CA ASP A 94 -13.24 -8.07 -0.16
C ASP A 94 -13.37 -6.58 -0.54
N PHE A 95 -13.40 -6.23 -1.83
CA PHE A 95 -13.58 -4.83 -2.26
C PHE A 95 -14.92 -4.24 -1.83
N ASN A 96 -16.03 -5.00 -1.90
CA ASN A 96 -17.33 -4.52 -1.41
C ASN A 96 -17.30 -4.36 0.11
N LYS A 97 -16.69 -5.32 0.82
CA LYS A 97 -16.54 -5.22 2.27
C LYS A 97 -15.71 -3.99 2.65
N PHE A 98 -14.61 -3.73 1.94
CA PHE A 98 -13.76 -2.56 2.13
C PHE A 98 -14.54 -1.26 1.98
N VAL A 99 -15.22 -1.07 0.84
CA VAL A 99 -16.04 0.13 0.58
C VAL A 99 -17.13 0.33 1.63
N LEU A 100 -17.83 -0.74 2.03
CA LEU A 100 -18.87 -0.64 3.05
C LEU A 100 -18.29 -0.27 4.42
N SER A 101 -17.14 -0.84 4.79
CA SER A 101 -16.49 -0.55 6.06
C SER A 101 -15.87 0.86 6.08
N THR A 102 -15.27 1.34 4.98
CA THR A 102 -14.77 2.73 4.89
C THR A 102 -15.93 3.72 4.95
N ASN A 103 -17.01 3.50 4.20
CA ASN A 103 -18.18 4.39 4.24
C ASN A 103 -18.82 4.48 5.63
N LYS A 104 -18.89 3.37 6.36
CA LYS A 104 -19.38 3.36 7.75
C LYS A 104 -18.46 4.16 8.67
N PHE A 105 -17.15 4.02 8.52
CA PHE A 105 -16.20 4.76 9.32
C PHE A 105 -16.16 6.26 8.97
N PHE A 106 -16.24 6.64 7.70
CA PHE A 106 -16.26 8.04 7.31
C PHE A 106 -17.58 8.73 7.68
N SER A 107 -18.70 8.01 7.66
CA SER A 107 -19.98 8.52 8.18
C SER A 107 -20.00 8.64 9.70
N ASP A 108 -19.37 7.72 10.42
CA ASP A 108 -19.20 7.74 11.87
C ASP A 108 -17.75 7.42 12.25
N PRO A 109 -16.91 8.46 12.39
CA PRO A 109 -15.50 8.27 12.69
C PRO A 109 -15.20 7.77 14.12
N SER A 110 -16.23 7.53 14.94
CA SER A 110 -16.11 6.82 16.23
C SER A 110 -16.20 5.29 16.06
N ASN A 111 -16.67 4.81 14.91
CA ASN A 111 -16.85 3.39 14.61
C ASN A 111 -15.52 2.67 14.31
N GLN A 112 -14.74 2.41 15.36
CA GLN A 112 -13.45 1.73 15.28
C GLN A 112 -13.55 0.31 14.71
N LYS A 113 -14.70 -0.36 14.88
CA LYS A 113 -14.93 -1.67 14.28
C LYS A 113 -14.89 -1.60 12.75
N ALA A 114 -15.60 -0.63 12.17
CA ALA A 114 -15.60 -0.42 10.72
C ALA A 114 -14.21 -0.04 10.22
N ALA A 115 -13.48 0.83 10.95
CA ALA A 115 -12.12 1.20 10.60
C ALA A 115 -11.17 0.00 10.58
N ASN A 116 -11.22 -0.84 11.62
CA ASN A 116 -10.41 -2.07 11.70
C ASN A 116 -10.79 -3.07 10.61
N GLU A 117 -12.08 -3.23 10.30
CA GLU A 117 -12.51 -4.10 9.21
C GLU A 117 -11.97 -3.64 7.85
N ALA A 118 -12.05 -2.34 7.54
CA ALA A 118 -11.50 -1.80 6.30
C ALA A 118 -9.97 -1.94 6.27
N PHE A 119 -9.30 -1.63 7.39
CA PHE A 119 -7.86 -1.76 7.55
C PHE A 119 -7.40 -3.19 7.29
N GLU A 120 -8.07 -4.20 7.84
CA GLU A 120 -7.69 -5.61 7.71
C GLU A 120 -7.94 -6.18 6.32
N VAL A 121 -9.01 -5.74 5.65
CA VAL A 121 -9.41 -6.28 4.34
C VAL A 121 -8.49 -5.81 3.21
N TYR A 122 -7.92 -4.61 3.30
CA TYR A 122 -7.00 -4.09 2.29
C TYR A 122 -5.61 -4.73 2.44
N SER A 123 -5.30 -5.70 1.58
CA SER A 123 -4.05 -6.48 1.62
C SER A 123 -3.07 -6.17 0.49
N GLY A 124 -3.35 -5.16 -0.34
CA GLY A 124 -2.51 -4.84 -1.50
C GLY A 124 -3.29 -4.13 -2.59
N GLU A 125 -2.60 -3.91 -3.69
CA GLU A 125 -3.15 -3.39 -4.95
C GLU A 125 -4.41 -4.16 -5.38
N PHE A 126 -5.42 -3.46 -5.88
CA PHE A 126 -6.61 -4.10 -6.47
C PHE A 126 -6.24 -4.72 -7.83
N LEU A 127 -6.43 -6.04 -7.94
CA LEU A 127 -6.16 -6.83 -9.13
C LEU A 127 -4.75 -6.60 -9.70
N PRO A 128 -3.68 -6.93 -8.95
CA PRO A 128 -2.31 -6.67 -9.36
C PRO A 128 -1.97 -7.38 -10.67
N GLY A 129 -1.24 -6.69 -11.54
CA GLY A 129 -0.83 -7.20 -12.85
C GLY A 129 -1.88 -7.10 -13.96
N ILE A 130 -3.08 -6.59 -13.68
CA ILE A 130 -4.08 -6.22 -14.70
C ILE A 130 -4.01 -4.70 -14.92
N SER A 131 -3.87 -4.28 -16.18
CA SER A 131 -3.57 -2.89 -16.56
C SER A 131 -4.63 -2.25 -17.46
N SER A 132 -5.85 -2.79 -17.49
CA SER A 132 -6.95 -2.13 -18.20
C SER A 132 -7.37 -0.85 -17.50
N ASN A 133 -7.90 0.10 -18.27
CA ASN A 133 -8.22 1.44 -17.79
C ASN A 133 -9.19 1.44 -16.59
N TRP A 134 -10.22 0.60 -16.60
CA TRP A 134 -11.18 0.53 -15.50
C TRP A 134 -10.54 -0.03 -14.22
N VAL A 135 -9.64 -1.01 -14.33
CA VAL A 135 -8.93 -1.56 -13.16
C VAL A 135 -8.00 -0.51 -12.58
N LEU A 136 -7.23 0.20 -13.42
CA LEU A 136 -6.35 1.28 -12.97
C LEU A 136 -7.13 2.39 -12.25
N THR A 137 -8.25 2.83 -12.83
CA THR A 137 -9.11 3.85 -12.23
C THR A 137 -9.68 3.37 -10.88
N THR A 138 -10.14 2.12 -10.83
CA THR A 138 -10.70 1.51 -9.61
C THR A 138 -9.64 1.33 -8.52
N ARG A 139 -8.41 0.99 -8.92
CA ARG A 139 -7.27 0.82 -8.04
C ARG A 139 -6.89 2.14 -7.37
N TYR A 140 -6.76 3.23 -8.14
CA TYR A 140 -6.50 4.56 -7.57
C TYR A 140 -7.58 4.98 -6.58
N TYR A 141 -8.85 4.74 -6.92
CA TYR A 141 -9.95 5.00 -5.99
C TYR A 141 -9.81 4.25 -4.66
N TYR A 142 -9.47 2.96 -4.68
CA TYR A 142 -9.29 2.20 -3.45
C TYR A 142 -8.02 2.56 -2.69
N GLU A 143 -6.93 2.90 -3.39
CA GLU A 143 -5.69 3.39 -2.79
C GLU A 143 -5.93 4.71 -2.05
N ASP A 144 -6.62 5.68 -2.67
CA ASP A 144 -6.96 6.96 -2.06
C ASP A 144 -7.85 6.78 -0.82
N LEU A 145 -8.89 5.94 -0.92
CA LEU A 145 -9.75 5.62 0.23
C LEU A 145 -8.98 4.97 1.37
N TYR A 146 -8.07 4.04 1.05
CA TYR A 146 -7.26 3.37 2.07
C TYR A 146 -6.30 4.36 2.72
N PHE A 147 -5.69 5.23 1.93
CA PHE A 147 -4.79 6.25 2.42
C PHE A 147 -5.47 7.21 3.41
N GLU A 148 -6.64 7.75 3.03
CA GLU A 148 -7.44 8.63 3.90
C GLU A 148 -7.90 7.91 5.18
N LEU A 149 -8.26 6.62 5.10
CA LEU A 149 -8.55 5.80 6.27
C LEU A 149 -7.37 5.76 7.23
N ILE A 150 -6.15 5.50 6.74
CA ILE A 150 -4.96 5.40 7.59
C ILE A 150 -4.62 6.75 8.20
N LYS A 151 -4.73 7.84 7.44
CA LYS A 151 -4.50 9.20 7.94
C LYS A 151 -5.35 9.49 9.16
N LEU A 152 -6.65 9.24 9.07
CA LEU A 152 -7.58 9.41 10.20
C LEU A 152 -7.31 8.44 11.36
N LEU A 153 -6.92 7.19 11.08
CA LEU A 153 -6.52 6.23 12.11
C LEU A 153 -5.29 6.73 12.87
N VAL A 154 -4.28 7.23 12.16
CA VAL A 154 -3.06 7.78 12.74
C VAL A 154 -3.33 9.04 13.56
N GLU A 155 -4.19 9.95 13.09
CA GLU A 155 -4.56 11.17 13.81
C GLU A 155 -5.24 10.88 15.15
N LYS A 156 -6.06 9.82 15.21
CA LYS A 156 -6.84 9.47 16.40
C LYS A 156 -6.14 8.51 17.35
N GLU A 157 -5.16 7.77 16.86
CA GLU A 157 -4.52 6.71 17.62
C GLU A 157 -3.52 7.28 18.63
N LYS A 158 -3.79 7.03 19.92
CA LYS A 158 -2.94 7.47 21.03
C LYS A 158 -1.71 6.59 21.16
N SER A 159 -1.82 5.30 20.83
CA SER A 159 -0.73 4.34 20.91
C SER A 159 0.29 4.52 19.79
N LYS A 160 1.51 4.91 20.17
CA LYS A 160 2.67 4.98 19.27
C LYS A 160 2.87 3.67 18.50
N ILE A 161 2.79 2.52 19.19
CA ILE A 161 2.99 1.19 18.60
C ILE A 161 1.98 0.94 17.48
N LYS A 162 0.71 1.29 17.69
CA LYS A 162 -0.34 1.09 16.67
C LYS A 162 -0.18 2.04 15.49
N ARG A 163 0.18 3.31 15.71
CA ARG A 163 0.51 4.24 14.63
C ARG A 163 1.60 3.71 13.72
N PHE A 164 2.67 3.17 14.30
CA PHE A 164 3.74 2.54 13.52
C PHE A 164 3.30 1.23 12.84
N ALA A 165 2.36 0.48 13.42
CA ALA A 165 1.76 -0.67 12.75
C ALA A 165 0.97 -0.26 11.49
N TYR A 166 0.24 0.87 11.56
CA TYR A 166 -0.44 1.43 10.38
C TYR A 166 0.52 1.83 9.28
N LEU A 167 1.61 2.55 9.65
CA LEU A 167 2.66 2.91 8.71
C LEU A 167 3.29 1.66 8.07
N LYS A 168 3.65 0.65 8.88
CA LYS A 168 4.20 -0.60 8.38
C LYS A 168 3.26 -1.25 7.36
N LYS A 169 1.96 -1.33 7.66
CA LYS A 169 0.99 -1.93 6.75
C LYS A 169 0.88 -1.16 5.44
N ILE A 170 0.82 0.18 5.45
CA ILE A 170 0.83 1.00 4.23
C ILE A 170 2.00 0.61 3.34
N ILE A 171 3.17 0.42 3.94
CA ILE A 171 4.36 0.13 3.17
C ILE A 171 4.34 -1.31 2.65
N ASP A 172 3.91 -2.28 3.47
CA ASP A 172 3.78 -3.69 3.10
C ASP A 172 2.80 -3.88 1.93
N VAL A 173 1.69 -3.12 1.90
CA VAL A 173 0.73 -3.16 0.79
C VAL A 173 1.18 -2.39 -0.46
N GLY A 174 2.37 -1.80 -0.42
CA GLY A 174 3.01 -1.21 -1.59
C GLY A 174 2.44 0.15 -2.00
N ASN A 175 1.81 0.90 -1.09
CA ASN A 175 1.35 2.25 -1.40
C ASN A 175 2.50 3.13 -1.90
N ASN A 176 2.13 4.16 -2.65
CA ASN A 176 3.03 5.18 -3.16
C ASN A 176 3.91 5.79 -2.02
N PHE A 177 5.14 6.17 -2.38
CA PHE A 177 6.13 6.71 -1.44
C PHE A 177 5.77 8.06 -0.82
N GLU A 178 5.16 8.98 -1.59
CA GLU A 178 4.60 10.23 -1.09
C GLU A 178 3.57 9.98 0.01
N ASN A 179 2.66 9.01 -0.17
CA ASN A 179 1.67 8.64 0.84
C ASN A 179 2.35 8.13 2.13
N ILE A 180 3.35 7.25 1.99
CA ILE A 180 4.15 6.76 3.13
C ILE A 180 4.79 7.93 3.90
N LEU A 181 5.38 8.89 3.18
CA LEU A 181 6.02 10.04 3.79
C LEU A 181 5.04 10.98 4.48
N GLU A 182 3.84 11.18 3.93
CA GLU A 182 2.81 12.00 4.56
C GLU A 182 2.35 11.38 5.88
N ILE A 183 2.07 10.08 5.90
CA ILE A 183 1.68 9.38 7.14
C ILE A 183 2.79 9.41 8.17
N LEU A 184 4.03 9.24 7.73
CA LEU A 184 5.18 9.34 8.61
C LEU A 184 5.30 10.75 9.23
N LYS A 185 5.10 11.80 8.44
CA LYS A 185 5.05 13.18 8.95
C LYS A 185 3.93 13.38 9.97
N LEU A 186 2.72 12.85 9.71
CA LEU A 186 1.60 12.91 10.64
C LEU A 186 1.91 12.19 11.98
N ILE A 187 2.50 10.99 11.90
CA ILE A 187 2.97 10.28 13.09
C ILE A 187 3.96 11.15 13.87
N HIS A 188 4.88 11.84 13.18
CA HIS A 188 5.87 12.70 13.81
C HIS A 188 5.26 13.90 14.52
N GLU A 189 4.29 14.56 13.88
CA GLU A 189 3.60 15.71 14.45
C GLU A 189 2.82 15.33 15.71
N ASN A 190 2.14 14.19 15.68
CA ASN A 190 1.39 13.67 16.82
C ASN A 190 2.27 13.26 18.00
N GLU A 191 3.52 12.87 17.75
CA GLU A 191 4.46 12.55 18.83
C GLU A 191 4.96 13.79 19.59
N LYS A 192 4.73 15.03 19.11
CA LYS A 192 5.09 16.37 19.67
C LYS A 192 6.53 16.58 20.17
N ASN A 193 7.34 15.53 20.22
CA ASN A 193 8.67 15.46 20.83
C ASN A 193 9.50 14.45 20.05
N TYR A 194 9.89 14.80 18.82
CA TYR A 194 10.79 13.98 18.02
C TYR A 194 12.21 14.00 18.61
N LYS A 195 12.38 13.24 19.70
CA LYS A 195 13.63 12.81 20.29
C LYS A 195 13.52 11.34 20.67
N ASN A 196 12.99 10.52 19.77
CA ASN A 196 12.92 9.08 19.98
C ASN A 196 13.35 8.35 18.71
N PHE A 197 13.92 7.16 18.90
CA PHE A 197 14.36 6.30 17.81
C PHE A 197 13.15 5.68 17.09
N ILE A 198 13.27 5.52 15.78
CA ILE A 198 12.37 4.69 14.98
C ILE A 198 12.81 3.23 15.04
N ASP A 199 11.84 2.32 14.89
CA ASP A 199 12.10 0.89 14.75
C ASP A 199 13.03 0.62 13.56
N GLU A 200 13.91 -0.36 13.69
CA GLU A 200 14.90 -0.70 12.66
C GLU A 200 14.24 -1.17 11.35
N ASN A 201 13.10 -1.88 11.43
CA ASN A 201 12.40 -2.31 10.22
C ASN A 201 11.84 -1.11 9.45
N ILE A 202 11.34 -0.10 10.16
CA ILE A 202 10.83 1.13 9.53
C ILE A 202 11.98 1.89 8.87
N PHE A 203 13.13 1.95 9.54
CA PHE A 203 14.33 2.55 8.97
C PHE A 203 14.72 1.88 7.65
N GLU A 204 14.89 0.56 7.66
CA GLU A 204 15.33 -0.20 6.49
C GLU A 204 14.36 -0.07 5.34
N LEU A 205 13.07 0.04 5.66
CA LEU A 205 12.02 0.16 4.69
C LEU A 205 11.95 1.54 4.03
N ILE A 206 12.09 2.62 4.81
CA ILE A 206 12.22 3.98 4.26
C ILE A 206 13.46 4.04 3.38
N HIS A 207 14.59 3.51 3.86
CA HIS A 207 15.83 3.48 3.10
C HIS A 207 15.67 2.74 1.76
N TYR A 208 15.09 1.53 1.80
CA TYR A 208 14.86 0.72 0.60
C TYR A 208 13.98 1.44 -0.42
N LYS A 209 12.85 2.01 0.02
CA LYS A 209 11.92 2.72 -0.87
C LYS A 209 12.54 4.00 -1.42
N ASP A 210 13.27 4.76 -0.61
CA ASP A 210 13.95 5.98 -1.04
C ASP A 210 15.02 5.70 -2.10
N LYS A 211 15.76 4.59 -1.96
CA LYS A 211 16.77 4.15 -2.93
C LYS A 211 16.16 3.78 -4.30
N LEU A 212 14.89 3.39 -4.35
CA LEU A 212 14.19 3.09 -5.61
C LEU A 212 13.70 4.35 -6.34
N LEU A 213 13.77 5.53 -5.72
CA LEU A 213 13.41 6.78 -6.39
C LEU A 213 14.47 7.18 -7.41
N ARG A 214 14.02 7.87 -8.47
CA ARG A 214 14.93 8.52 -9.43
C ARG A 214 15.89 9.48 -8.73
N GLU A 215 15.40 10.16 -7.69
CA GLU A 215 16.17 11.08 -6.85
C GLU A 215 15.95 10.73 -5.37
N PRO A 216 16.85 9.94 -4.76
CA PRO A 216 16.78 9.61 -3.34
C PRO A 216 16.82 10.87 -2.48
N ARG A 217 15.91 10.95 -1.50
CA ARG A 217 15.75 12.09 -0.60
C ARG A 217 16.60 11.96 0.65
N PHE A 218 17.08 10.77 0.98
CA PHE A 218 17.82 10.52 2.20
C PHE A 218 19.27 10.07 1.95
N ILE A 219 20.15 10.41 2.90
CA ILE A 219 21.48 9.84 3.02
C ILE A 219 21.44 8.85 4.17
N ALA A 220 21.54 7.56 3.87
CA ALA A 220 21.57 6.52 4.89
C ALA A 220 22.98 6.39 5.48
N LEU A 221 23.11 6.51 6.80
CA LEU A 221 24.37 6.45 7.52
C LEU A 221 24.33 5.43 8.65
N LEU A 222 25.48 4.82 8.92
CA LEU A 222 25.75 4.11 10.15
C LEU A 222 26.79 4.92 10.95
N ILE A 223 26.43 5.33 12.16
CA ILE A 223 27.34 6.05 13.06
C ILE A 223 27.59 5.19 14.31
N ILE A 224 28.87 5.07 14.68
CA ILE A 224 29.33 4.40 15.88
C ILE A 224 30.14 5.43 16.70
N PHE A 225 29.70 5.69 17.92
CA PHE A 225 30.42 6.53 18.87
C PHE A 225 31.36 5.68 19.74
N GLU A 226 32.44 6.29 20.25
CA GLU A 226 33.31 5.66 21.24
C GLU A 226 32.57 5.46 22.57
N ASN A 227 31.75 6.43 22.95
CA ASN A 227 30.97 6.46 24.19
C ASN A 227 29.48 6.72 23.91
N GLN A 228 28.62 6.54 24.90
CA GLN A 228 27.20 6.88 24.80
C GLN A 228 27.01 8.37 24.46
N PHE A 229 26.21 8.67 23.43
CA PHE A 229 25.98 10.04 22.95
C PHE A 229 24.49 10.30 22.69
N LYS A 230 23.98 11.47 23.10
CA LYS A 230 22.56 11.85 22.95
C LYS A 230 22.29 12.41 21.54
N ILE A 231 22.45 11.58 20.51
CA ILE A 231 22.39 11.98 19.09
C ILE A 231 21.10 12.71 18.70
N LEU A 232 19.97 12.33 19.31
CA LEU A 232 18.64 12.89 19.03
C LEU A 232 18.54 14.40 19.21
N ASN A 233 19.36 15.01 20.07
CA ASN A 233 19.38 16.45 20.27
C ASN A 233 19.97 17.22 19.07
N PHE A 234 20.58 16.52 18.12
CA PHE A 234 21.37 17.10 17.04
C PHE A 234 20.82 16.80 15.65
N LEU A 235 19.66 16.15 15.56
CA LEU A 235 19.00 15.83 14.31
C LEU A 235 18.00 16.94 13.93
N ARG A 236 17.73 17.08 12.63
CA ARG A 236 16.70 17.99 12.09
C ARG A 236 15.33 17.29 12.16
N LYS A 237 14.24 18.07 12.01
CA LYS A 237 12.86 17.54 12.05
C LYS A 237 12.59 16.45 11.00
N GLY A 238 13.29 16.48 9.86
CA GLY A 238 13.15 15.49 8.79
C GLY A 238 14.14 14.32 8.82
N ASP A 239 15.12 14.33 9.74
CA ASP A 239 16.07 13.22 9.85
C ASP A 239 15.45 12.07 10.66
N PHE A 240 15.72 10.83 10.26
CA PHE A 240 15.31 9.64 11.00
C PHE A 240 16.51 8.98 11.67
N VAL A 241 16.31 8.39 12.85
CA VAL A 241 17.35 7.63 13.54
C VAL A 241 16.79 6.36 14.16
N SER A 242 17.47 5.24 13.92
CA SER A 242 17.23 3.98 14.61
C SER A 242 18.41 3.63 15.51
N LYS A 243 18.13 3.19 16.74
CA LYS A 243 19.16 2.78 17.70
C LYS A 243 19.41 1.28 17.54
N VAL A 244 20.62 0.92 17.10
CA VAL A 244 21.05 -0.49 16.99
C VAL A 244 21.66 -0.96 18.31
N SER A 245 22.42 -0.09 18.99
CA SER A 245 22.95 -0.33 20.34
C SER A 245 23.15 1.00 21.08
N GLU A 246 23.71 0.99 22.29
CA GLU A 246 23.97 2.22 23.06
C GLU A 246 24.83 3.27 22.34
N ASN A 247 25.74 2.81 21.49
CA ASN A 247 26.69 3.65 20.78
C ASN A 247 26.61 3.51 19.25
N LYS A 248 25.68 2.70 18.73
CA LYS A 248 25.50 2.44 17.29
C LYS A 248 24.11 2.88 16.82
N PHE A 249 24.08 3.70 15.78
CA PHE A 249 22.87 4.30 15.25
C PHE A 249 22.85 4.22 13.72
N LYS A 250 21.68 3.93 13.15
CA LYS A 250 21.40 4.11 11.72
C LYS A 250 20.67 5.45 11.56
N LEU A 251 21.04 6.27 10.57
CA LEU A 251 20.44 7.57 10.31
C LEU A 251 19.99 7.69 8.85
N LEU A 252 18.83 8.30 8.60
CA LEU A 252 18.42 8.80 7.28
C LEU A 252 18.41 10.31 7.37
N LEU A 253 19.41 10.95 6.77
CA LEU A 253 19.49 12.41 6.73
C LEU A 253 18.72 12.92 5.52
N GLU A 254 17.74 13.79 5.75
CA GLU A 254 17.02 14.42 4.63
C GLU A 254 17.98 15.32 3.85
N LYS A 255 18.11 15.10 2.54
CA LYS A 255 19.00 15.89 1.68
C LYS A 255 18.45 17.30 1.54
N ASN A 256 19.31 18.29 1.78
CA ASN A 256 19.02 19.64 1.31
C ASN A 256 19.22 19.67 -0.20
N LYS A 257 18.20 20.10 -0.95
CA LYS A 257 18.24 20.19 -2.43
C LYS A 257 19.41 21.01 -2.96
N THR A 258 19.94 21.94 -2.18
CA THR A 258 21.03 22.83 -2.61
C THR A 258 22.43 22.35 -2.23
N LYS A 259 22.56 21.22 -1.51
CA LYS A 259 23.85 20.71 -1.04
C LYS A 259 24.08 19.30 -1.54
N ASP A 260 25.33 19.01 -1.89
CA ASP A 260 25.73 17.65 -2.20
C ASP A 260 25.79 16.77 -0.94
N THR A 261 25.83 15.45 -1.17
CA THR A 261 25.85 14.42 -0.11
C THR A 261 27.03 14.59 0.84
N GLU A 262 28.21 14.93 0.32
CA GLU A 262 29.44 15.06 1.10
C GLU A 262 29.39 16.30 1.99
N SER A 263 28.85 17.41 1.48
CA SER A 263 28.62 18.64 2.25
C SER A 263 27.63 18.44 3.40
N GLU A 264 26.50 17.76 3.17
CA GLU A 264 25.52 17.42 4.22
C GLU A 264 26.13 16.50 5.28
N PHE A 265 26.87 15.49 4.84
CA PHE A 265 27.58 14.56 5.70
C PHE A 265 28.59 15.30 6.60
N ASN A 266 29.48 16.09 6.00
CA ASN A 266 30.51 16.85 6.70
C ASN A 266 29.89 17.85 7.68
N PHE A 267 28.75 18.46 7.32
CA PHE A 267 28.02 19.35 8.21
C PHE A 267 27.53 18.63 9.48
N LEU A 268 26.91 17.45 9.35
CA LEU A 268 26.49 16.66 10.51
C LEU A 268 27.69 16.27 11.38
N ILE A 269 28.75 15.75 10.78
CA ILE A 269 29.94 15.30 11.52
C ILE A 269 30.59 16.46 12.28
N LYS A 270 30.73 17.63 11.63
CA LYS A 270 31.25 18.84 12.28
C LYS A 270 30.37 19.28 13.45
N ARG A 271 29.04 19.25 13.27
CA ARG A 271 28.08 19.57 14.34
C ARG A 271 28.20 18.61 15.51
N LEU A 272 28.22 17.31 15.27
CA LEU A 272 28.35 16.29 16.33
C LEU A 272 29.67 16.46 17.10
N LYS A 273 30.80 16.65 16.40
CA LYS A 273 32.11 16.87 17.04
C LYS A 273 32.16 18.14 17.88
N LYS A 274 31.57 19.24 17.39
CA LYS A 274 31.47 20.51 18.14
C LYS A 274 30.76 20.33 19.48
N GLU A 275 29.81 19.40 19.53
CA GLU A 275 29.00 19.07 20.71
C GLU A 275 29.62 17.95 21.56
N GLY A 276 30.89 17.63 21.35
CA GLY A 276 31.66 16.68 22.14
C GLY A 276 31.51 15.20 21.73
N ALA A 277 30.90 14.91 20.58
CA ALA A 277 30.80 13.53 20.12
C ALA A 277 32.17 12.95 19.74
N LYS A 278 32.56 11.84 20.36
CA LYS A 278 33.70 11.02 19.97
C LYS A 278 33.23 9.95 18.99
N ILE A 279 33.44 10.16 17.68
CA ILE A 279 32.95 9.28 16.62
C ILE A 279 34.03 8.24 16.30
N LYS A 280 33.75 6.97 16.58
CA LYS A 280 34.64 5.84 16.28
C LYS A 280 34.63 5.49 14.80
N LYS A 281 33.44 5.41 14.22
CA LYS A 281 33.23 5.06 12.80
C LYS A 281 31.98 5.71 12.27
N VAL A 282 32.05 6.14 11.02
CA VAL A 282 30.87 6.51 10.25
C VAL A 282 30.99 5.93 8.85
N GLY A 283 29.89 5.45 8.29
CA GLY A 283 29.84 4.99 6.90
C GLY A 283 28.47 5.23 6.28
N ILE A 284 28.44 5.38 4.96
CA ILE A 284 27.20 5.41 4.17
C ILE A 284 26.69 3.96 4.07
N ILE A 285 25.39 3.78 4.28
CA ILE A 285 24.70 2.52 4.05
C ILE A 285 24.23 2.55 2.60
N ASN A 286 24.81 1.70 1.76
CA ASN A 286 24.38 1.54 0.37
C ASN A 286 23.25 0.53 0.24
#